data_AF-A0ABD5CJW0-F1
#
_entry.id   AF-A0ABD5CJW0-F1
#
_cell.length_a   1.000
_cell.length_b   1.000
_cell.length_c   1.000
_cell.angle_alpha   90.00
_cell.angle_beta   90.00
_cell.angle_gamma   90.00
#
_symmetry.space_group_name_H-M   'P 1'
#
loop_
_entity.id
_entity.type
_entity.pdbx_description
1 polymer ?
#
loop_
_entity_poly.entity_id
_entity_poly.type
_entity_poly.pdbx_seq_one_letter_code
_entity_poly.pdbx_strand_id
1 'polypeptide(L)'
;MKIRRLAASRARVLVSATCLASLTFQASPSYNSPAAGANPSNTITIVAGTYGRNCGQQEGNATLDLARRCNGRTACTYMLTGDVAGGGVLSCRSDLTAQWQCGDGQTHAAALAPGAAPGDRLLLGCREFPGAGK
;
A
#
# COMPACT_ATOMS: atom_id res chain seq x y z
N MET A 1 0.57 53.80 -6.45
CA MET A 1 0.23 54.17 -5.06
C MET A 1 -0.94 55.15 -5.07
N LYS A 2 -2.16 54.70 -4.75
CA LYS A 2 -3.27 55.58 -4.34
C LYS A 2 -4.34 54.73 -3.65
N ILE A 3 -4.52 54.99 -2.37
CA ILE A 3 -5.37 54.29 -1.42
C ILE A 3 -6.72 55.03 -1.42
N ARG A 4 -7.85 54.32 -1.46
CA ARG A 4 -9.14 54.88 -1.01
C ARG A 4 -9.88 53.87 -0.13
N ARG A 5 -10.30 54.38 1.04
CA ARG A 5 -10.90 53.66 2.16
C ARG A 5 -12.43 53.60 2.03
N LEU A 6 -12.98 52.47 2.47
CA LEU A 6 -14.22 52.23 3.26
C LEU A 6 -15.49 53.04 2.98
N ALA A 7 -16.61 52.33 2.71
CA ALA A 7 -17.87 52.53 3.43
C ALA A 7 -18.83 51.33 3.22
N ALA A 8 -19.39 50.86 4.33
CA ALA A 8 -20.32 49.74 4.42
C ALA A 8 -21.67 50.08 3.77
N SER A 9 -22.21 49.14 2.98
CA SER A 9 -23.63 49.16 2.62
C SER A 9 -24.29 47.91 3.20
N ARG A 10 -25.08 48.14 4.26
CA ARG A 10 -25.92 47.15 4.92
C ARG A 10 -27.06 46.78 3.97
N ALA A 11 -26.89 45.74 3.17
CA ALA A 11 -28.00 45.17 2.41
C ALA A 11 -28.82 44.27 3.36
N ARG A 12 -30.02 44.77 3.71
CA ARG A 12 -31.04 44.01 4.45
C ARG A 12 -31.41 42.77 3.65
N VAL A 13 -31.16 41.59 4.21
CA VAL A 13 -31.61 40.32 3.65
C VAL A 13 -33.12 40.22 3.90
N LEU A 14 -33.90 40.38 2.83
CA LEU A 14 -35.31 40.01 2.82
C LEU A 14 -35.39 38.51 2.53
N VAL A 15 -36.01 37.80 3.47
CA VAL A 15 -36.29 36.37 3.45
C VAL A 15 -37.26 36.09 2.31
N SER A 16 -36.79 35.43 1.25
CA SER A 16 -37.64 34.81 0.24
C SER A 16 -37.70 33.32 0.48
N ALA A 17 -38.88 32.87 0.85
CA ALA A 17 -39.24 31.47 0.94
C ALA A 17 -39.31 30.84 -0.46
N THR A 18 -38.97 29.55 -0.51
CA THR A 18 -39.28 28.53 -1.54
C THR A 18 -38.38 28.45 -2.78
N CYS A 19 -37.56 27.38 -2.85
CA CYS A 19 -37.68 26.30 -3.85
C CYS A 19 -36.62 25.20 -3.59
N LEU A 20 -37.01 23.95 -3.84
CA LEU A 20 -36.31 22.71 -3.52
C LEU A 20 -34.98 22.54 -4.29
N ALA A 21 -33.86 22.45 -3.58
CA ALA A 21 -32.68 21.61 -3.88
C ALA A 21 -31.56 21.96 -2.88
N SER A 22 -31.60 21.36 -1.70
CA SER A 22 -30.59 21.51 -0.66
C SER A 22 -29.27 20.85 -1.09
N LEU A 23 -28.45 21.52 -1.89
CA LEU A 23 -27.04 21.15 -2.09
C LEU A 23 -26.26 21.53 -0.82
N THR A 24 -26.41 20.70 0.20
CA THR A 24 -25.50 20.75 1.35
C THR A 24 -24.14 20.28 0.86
N PHE A 25 -23.19 21.21 0.75
CA PHE A 25 -21.77 20.90 0.66
C PHE A 25 -21.38 20.22 1.97
N GLN A 26 -21.54 18.89 2.04
CA GLN A 26 -21.06 18.10 3.15
C GLN A 26 -19.55 18.01 3.01
N ALA A 27 -18.84 18.72 3.89
CA ALA A 27 -17.44 18.47 4.15
C ALA A 27 -17.31 16.98 4.53
N SER A 28 -16.64 16.21 3.67
CA SER A 28 -16.41 14.79 3.92
C SER A 28 -15.62 14.65 5.23
N PRO A 29 -16.02 13.76 6.15
CA PRO A 29 -15.16 13.44 7.28
C PRO A 29 -13.84 12.93 6.72
N SER A 30 -12.74 13.58 7.10
CA SER A 30 -11.42 13.02 6.94
C SER A 30 -11.47 11.65 7.63
N TYR A 31 -11.37 10.56 6.86
CA TYR A 31 -11.13 9.25 7.44
C TYR A 31 -9.75 9.32 8.08
N ASN A 32 -9.70 9.75 9.35
CA ASN A 32 -8.63 9.35 10.24
C ASN A 32 -8.72 7.83 10.33
N SER A 33 -8.04 7.14 9.42
CA SER A 33 -7.69 5.76 9.66
C SER A 33 -6.90 5.77 10.97
N PRO A 34 -7.37 5.09 12.04
CA PRO A 34 -6.48 4.85 13.15
C PRO A 34 -5.28 4.13 12.53
N ALA A 35 -4.08 4.70 12.69
CA ALA A 35 -2.86 3.94 12.54
C ALA A 35 -3.04 2.77 13.50
N ALA A 36 -3.44 1.62 12.96
CA ALA A 36 -3.68 0.42 13.72
C ALA A 36 -2.45 0.28 14.60
N GLY A 37 -2.64 0.35 15.91
CA GLY A 37 -1.57 0.15 16.87
C GLY A 37 -0.84 -1.11 16.42
N ALA A 38 0.40 -0.94 15.98
CA ALA A 38 1.24 -2.04 15.57
C ALA A 38 1.48 -2.82 16.85
N ASN A 39 0.62 -3.79 17.12
CA ASN A 39 0.94 -4.83 18.08
C ASN A 39 2.22 -5.48 17.53
N PRO A 40 3.34 -5.45 18.27
CA PRO A 40 4.59 -6.03 17.79
C PRO A 40 4.43 -7.54 17.52
N SER A 41 3.43 -8.18 18.13
CA SER A 41 3.00 -9.55 17.84
C SER A 41 2.37 -9.74 16.46
N ASN A 42 2.07 -8.67 15.71
CA ASN A 42 1.42 -8.75 14.41
C ASN A 42 2.24 -8.04 13.32
N THR A 43 3.51 -7.75 13.57
CA THR A 43 4.41 -7.11 12.59
C THR A 43 5.12 -8.14 11.72
N ILE A 44 5.23 -7.84 10.43
CA ILE A 44 5.97 -8.61 9.43
C ILE A 44 7.46 -8.52 9.71
N THR A 45 8.12 -9.66 9.64
CA THR A 45 9.58 -9.84 9.58
C THR A 45 9.90 -10.71 8.37
N ILE A 46 10.52 -10.15 7.33
CA ILE A 46 10.91 -10.91 6.14
C ILE A 46 11.98 -11.94 6.52
N VAL A 47 11.75 -13.20 6.12
CA VAL A 47 12.70 -14.30 6.30
C VAL A 47 13.53 -14.49 5.03
N ALA A 48 12.85 -14.55 3.88
CA ALA A 48 13.50 -14.76 2.59
C ALA A 48 12.63 -14.21 1.46
N GLY A 49 13.28 -13.73 0.41
CA GLY A 49 12.61 -13.32 -0.83
C GLY A 49 13.49 -13.57 -2.04
N THR A 50 12.96 -14.29 -3.02
CA THR A 50 13.68 -14.66 -4.24
C THR A 50 12.85 -14.31 -5.47
N TYR A 51 13.45 -13.55 -6.37
CA TYR A 51 12.93 -13.27 -7.70
C TYR A 51 13.65 -14.14 -8.74
N GLY A 52 12.90 -14.92 -9.51
CA GLY A 52 13.41 -15.77 -10.58
C GLY A 52 14.02 -17.09 -10.09
N ARG A 53 13.51 -17.66 -9.00
CA ARG A 53 13.98 -18.97 -8.51
C ARG A 53 13.79 -20.04 -9.57
N ASN A 54 12.67 -19.98 -10.29
CA ASN A 54 12.39 -20.86 -11.43
C ASN A 54 13.35 -20.65 -12.63
N CYS A 55 14.04 -19.50 -12.67
CA CYS A 55 15.00 -19.12 -13.69
C CYS A 55 16.46 -19.29 -13.23
N GLY A 56 16.70 -19.91 -12.07
CA GLY A 56 18.03 -20.14 -11.53
C GLY A 56 18.70 -18.91 -10.91
N GLN A 57 17.93 -17.88 -10.55
CA GLN A 57 18.48 -16.74 -9.81
C GLN A 57 18.87 -17.09 -8.38
N GLN A 58 19.82 -16.31 -7.86
CA GLN A 58 20.31 -16.48 -6.51
C GLN A 58 19.18 -16.34 -5.49
N GLU A 59 19.05 -17.33 -4.61
CA GLU A 59 18.10 -17.27 -3.51
C GLU A 59 18.40 -16.07 -2.61
N GLY A 60 17.35 -15.34 -2.26
CA GLY A 60 17.44 -14.19 -1.38
C GLY A 60 17.79 -12.87 -2.06
N ASN A 61 17.93 -12.81 -3.40
CA ASN A 61 18.20 -11.58 -4.15
C ASN A 61 17.20 -10.43 -3.90
N ALA A 62 15.95 -10.75 -3.53
CA ALA A 62 14.91 -9.77 -3.21
C ALA A 62 14.73 -9.54 -1.69
N THR A 63 15.39 -10.31 -0.83
CA THR A 63 15.18 -10.31 0.63
C THR A 63 15.42 -8.94 1.25
N LEU A 64 16.55 -8.31 0.92
CA LEU A 64 16.91 -7.00 1.49
C LEU A 64 15.90 -5.93 1.08
N ASP A 65 15.43 -5.94 -0.17
CA ASP A 65 14.48 -4.95 -0.63
C ASP A 65 13.09 -5.14 -0.01
N LEU A 66 12.63 -6.39 0.08
CA LEU A 66 11.41 -6.76 0.81
C LEU A 66 11.50 -6.33 2.28
N ALA A 67 12.60 -6.65 2.96
CA ALA A 67 12.81 -6.33 4.37
C ALA A 67 12.77 -4.82 4.61
N ARG A 68 13.47 -4.03 3.79
CA ARG A 68 13.48 -2.56 3.90
C ARG A 68 12.09 -1.95 3.77
N ARG A 69 11.22 -2.52 2.93
CA ARG A 69 9.89 -1.97 2.66
C ARG A 69 8.84 -2.45 3.65
N CYS A 70 8.92 -3.72 4.08
CA CYS A 70 7.82 -4.38 4.79
C CYS A 70 8.09 -4.70 6.26
N ASN A 71 9.34 -4.74 6.73
CA ASN A 71 9.60 -5.04 8.15
C ASN A 71 8.94 -4.02 9.08
N GLY A 72 8.38 -4.51 10.18
CA GLY A 72 7.73 -3.67 11.20
C GLY A 72 6.30 -3.22 10.85
N ARG A 73 5.78 -3.59 9.66
CA ARG A 73 4.39 -3.28 9.25
C ARG A 73 3.48 -4.47 9.55
N THR A 74 2.19 -4.23 9.78
CA THR A 74 1.19 -5.31 9.93
C THR A 74 0.64 -5.82 8.59
N ALA A 75 0.71 -4.96 7.56
CA ALA A 75 0.42 -5.28 6.16
C ALA A 75 1.31 -4.43 5.25
N CYS A 76 1.76 -5.01 4.13
CA CYS A 76 2.66 -4.36 3.18
C CYS A 76 2.31 -4.81 1.75
N THR A 77 2.07 -3.84 0.87
CA THR A 77 1.98 -4.10 -0.57
C THR A 77 3.35 -3.84 -1.18
N TYR A 78 4.09 -4.91 -1.44
CA TYR A 78 5.38 -4.85 -2.10
C TYR A 78 5.18 -4.75 -3.60
N MET A 79 5.69 -3.68 -4.23
CA MET A 79 5.71 -3.54 -5.67
C MET A 79 7.06 -4.03 -6.19
N LEU A 80 7.04 -5.00 -7.10
CA LEU A 80 8.23 -5.47 -7.79
C LEU A 80 8.82 -4.31 -8.61
N THR A 81 10.07 -3.98 -8.34
CA THR A 81 10.78 -2.89 -9.03
C THR A 81 11.71 -3.42 -10.11
N GLY A 82 11.97 -2.58 -11.12
CA GLY A 82 12.90 -2.89 -12.19
C GLY A 82 14.31 -3.19 -11.70
N ASP A 83 14.73 -2.67 -10.55
CA ASP A 83 16.05 -2.96 -9.97
C ASP A 83 16.17 -4.41 -9.48
N VAL A 84 15.10 -4.95 -8.91
CA VAL A 84 15.03 -6.36 -8.47
C VAL A 84 14.78 -7.28 -9.67
N ALA A 85 13.97 -6.82 -10.62
CA ALA A 85 13.62 -7.59 -11.82
C ALA A 85 14.67 -7.53 -12.94
N GLY A 86 15.56 -6.53 -12.92
CA GLY A 86 16.46 -6.17 -14.01
C GLY A 86 17.63 -7.14 -14.22
N GLY A 87 17.85 -8.06 -13.28
CA GLY A 87 18.75 -9.21 -13.45
C GLY A 87 18.06 -10.44 -14.05
N GLY A 88 16.74 -10.39 -14.30
CA GLY A 88 15.98 -11.47 -14.89
C GLY A 88 16.41 -11.70 -16.35
N VAL A 89 16.71 -12.96 -16.68
CA VAL A 89 16.97 -13.38 -18.06
C VAL A 89 15.77 -12.92 -18.89
N LEU A 90 15.95 -12.01 -19.85
CA LEU A 90 14.87 -11.49 -20.70
C LEU A 90 14.05 -12.62 -21.39
N SER A 91 14.60 -13.82 -21.45
CA SER A 91 14.00 -15.04 -21.99
C SER A 91 13.25 -15.91 -20.98
N CYS A 92 13.35 -15.66 -19.67
CA CYS A 92 12.75 -16.49 -18.62
C CYS A 92 11.68 -15.74 -17.82
N ARG A 93 10.46 -16.30 -17.81
CA ARG A 93 9.33 -15.77 -17.04
C ARG A 93 9.56 -16.02 -15.55
N SER A 94 10.17 -15.06 -14.87
CA SER A 94 10.57 -15.18 -13.47
C SER A 94 9.36 -15.18 -12.53
N ASP A 95 9.40 -16.02 -11.51
CA ASP A 95 8.51 -15.97 -10.35
C ASP A 95 9.01 -14.98 -9.29
N LEU A 96 8.17 -14.59 -8.35
CA LEU A 96 8.63 -13.92 -7.13
C LEU A 96 8.08 -14.69 -5.95
N THR A 97 8.92 -15.22 -5.07
CA THR A 97 8.49 -15.85 -3.82
C THR A 97 8.98 -15.01 -2.64
N ALA A 98 8.09 -14.72 -1.69
CA ALA A 98 8.45 -14.11 -0.42
C ALA A 98 7.93 -14.95 0.75
N GLN A 99 8.77 -15.05 1.78
CA GLN A 99 8.46 -15.70 3.05
C GLN A 99 8.69 -14.70 4.18
N TRP A 100 7.75 -14.63 5.11
CA TRP A 100 7.82 -13.74 6.25
C TRP A 100 7.25 -14.40 7.49
N GLN A 101 7.72 -13.95 8.65
CA GLN A 101 7.20 -14.30 9.95
C GLN A 101 6.43 -13.13 10.53
N CYS A 102 5.42 -13.44 11.31
CA CYS A 102 4.68 -12.49 12.12
C CYS A 102 5.19 -12.55 13.57
N GLY A 103 4.92 -11.52 14.36
CA GLY A 103 5.45 -11.41 15.73
C GLY A 103 4.96 -12.50 16.70
N ASP A 104 3.94 -13.26 16.29
CA ASP A 104 3.41 -14.46 16.93
C ASP A 104 4.16 -15.76 16.53
N GLY A 105 5.16 -15.64 15.65
CA GLY A 105 5.96 -16.74 15.12
C GLY A 105 5.34 -17.46 13.93
N GLN A 106 4.16 -17.05 13.46
CA GLN A 106 3.55 -17.67 12.28
C GLN A 106 4.35 -17.34 11.03
N THR A 107 4.70 -18.38 10.26
CA THR A 107 5.39 -18.22 8.98
C THR A 107 4.37 -18.23 7.84
N HIS A 108 4.42 -17.20 7.02
CA HIS A 108 3.59 -17.01 5.85
C HIS A 108 4.45 -16.98 4.59
N ALA A 109 3.86 -17.37 3.47
CA ALA A 109 4.47 -17.30 2.17
C ALA A 109 3.46 -16.83 1.13
N ALA A 110 3.94 -16.06 0.16
CA ALA A 110 3.18 -15.68 -1.01
C ALA A 110 4.11 -15.64 -2.22
N ALA A 111 3.53 -15.85 -3.40
CA ALA A 111 4.28 -15.81 -4.63
C ALA A 111 3.49 -15.12 -5.74
N LEU A 112 4.23 -14.44 -6.62
CA LEU A 112 3.77 -14.09 -7.96
C LEU A 112 4.15 -15.23 -8.90
N ALA A 113 3.22 -15.60 -9.77
CA ALA A 113 3.42 -16.65 -10.76
C ALA A 113 4.56 -16.29 -11.76
N PRO A 114 5.10 -17.28 -12.48
CA PRO A 114 6.05 -17.05 -13.57
C PRO A 114 5.55 -15.98 -14.55
N GLY A 115 6.37 -14.96 -14.77
CA GLY A 115 6.01 -13.79 -15.58
C GLY A 115 5.77 -12.53 -14.76
N ALA A 116 6.12 -12.57 -13.48
CA ALA A 116 6.09 -11.40 -12.60
C ALA A 116 6.96 -10.29 -13.18
N ALA A 117 6.34 -9.14 -13.42
CA ALA A 117 6.93 -7.99 -14.09
C ALA A 117 7.03 -6.78 -13.15
N PRO A 118 7.92 -5.81 -13.45
CA PRO A 118 7.94 -4.55 -12.73
C PRO A 118 6.54 -3.90 -12.67
N GLY A 119 6.12 -3.51 -11.48
CA GLY A 119 4.78 -2.98 -11.20
C GLY A 119 3.80 -3.98 -10.59
N ASP A 120 4.07 -5.29 -10.70
CA ASP A 120 3.27 -6.30 -10.01
C ASP A 120 3.38 -6.15 -8.49
N ARG A 121 2.30 -6.52 -7.81
CA ARG A 121 2.13 -6.27 -6.37
C ARG A 121 1.96 -7.57 -5.62
N LEU A 122 2.83 -7.80 -4.65
CA LEU A 122 2.72 -8.87 -3.68
C LEU A 122 2.19 -8.31 -2.37
N LEU A 123 1.09 -8.87 -1.88
CA LEU A 123 0.49 -8.47 -0.61
C LEU A 123 1.01 -9.36 0.51
N LEU A 124 1.63 -8.76 1.51
CA LEU A 124 2.10 -9.40 2.72
C LEU A 124 1.32 -8.87 3.91
N GLY A 125 1.04 -9.73 4.88
CA GLY A 125 0.50 -9.31 6.17
C GLY A 125 0.33 -10.46 7.12
N CYS A 126 0.07 -10.09 8.37
CA CYS A 126 -0.04 -11.01 9.49
C CYS A 126 -1.48 -11.28 9.91
N ARG A 127 -2.43 -10.49 9.41
CA ARG A 127 -3.83 -10.90 9.40
C ARG A 127 -4.02 -11.98 8.34
N GLU A 128 -4.86 -12.97 8.63
CA GLU A 128 -5.35 -13.92 7.64
C GLU A 128 -5.90 -13.14 6.44
N PHE A 129 -5.12 -13.08 5.37
CA PHE A 129 -5.70 -12.92 4.05
C PHE A 129 -6.17 -14.31 3.69
N PRO A 130 -7.47 -14.55 3.45
CA PRO A 130 -7.93 -15.84 2.97
C PRO A 130 -7.08 -16.18 1.75
N GLY A 131 -6.10 -17.07 1.95
CA GLY A 131 -5.20 -17.50 0.91
C GLY A 131 -6.05 -18.12 -0.19
N ALA A 132 -5.57 -18.06 -1.43
CA ALA A 132 -6.16 -18.79 -2.54
C ALA A 132 -6.20 -20.29 -2.16
N GLY A 133 -7.32 -20.69 -1.56
CA GLY A 133 -7.61 -22.04 -1.14
C GLY A 133 -7.64 -22.92 -2.38
N LYS A 134 -7.06 -24.10 -2.24
CA LYS A 134 -7.04 -25.14 -3.27
C LYS A 134 -8.42 -25.77 -3.38
#